data_AF-A0A098TGK8-F1
#
_entry.id   AF-A0A098TGK8-F1
#
_cell.length_a   1.000
_cell.length_b   1.000
_cell.length_c   1.000
_cell.angle_alpha   90.00
_cell.angle_beta   90.00
_cell.angle_gamma   90.00
#
_symmetry.space_group_name_H-M   'P 1'
#
loop_
_entity.id
_entity.type
_entity.pdbx_description
1 polymer ?
#
loop_
_entity_poly.entity_id
_entity_poly.type
_entity_poly.pdbx_seq_one_letter_code
_entity_poly.pdbx_strand_id
1 'polypeptide(L)'
;MIASYSWTWLTGLKRNRLANPDQKTGNRPICNVALTDRGTVVHLKGHGFVRVFKMVAQDGDIDDRATNDVQMSPLKRQQWAEFEWLIEEYHRSLQQCCGVE
;
A
#
# COMPACT_ATOMS: atom_id res chain seq x y z
N MET A 1 12.50 -12.09 -7.35
CA MET A 1 11.24 -11.50 -6.83
C MET A 1 11.60 -10.17 -6.18
N ILE A 2 10.79 -9.10 -6.19
CA ILE A 2 11.19 -7.81 -5.56
C ILE A 2 11.70 -7.99 -4.12
N ALA A 3 11.16 -8.94 -3.36
CA ALA A 3 11.60 -9.26 -2.01
C ALA A 3 13.06 -9.76 -1.88
N SER A 4 13.71 -10.18 -2.97
CA SER A 4 15.13 -10.57 -2.95
C SER A 4 16.07 -9.38 -3.09
N TYR A 5 15.54 -8.21 -3.45
CA TYR A 5 16.28 -6.95 -3.46
C TYR A 5 15.96 -6.26 -2.14
N SER A 6 16.97 -5.79 -1.42
CA SER A 6 16.86 -5.11 -0.11
C SER A 6 16.20 -3.72 -0.19
N TRP A 7 15.19 -3.58 -1.05
CA TRP A 7 14.48 -2.35 -1.33
C TRP A 7 13.31 -2.19 -0.38
N THR A 8 13.07 -0.95 0.02
CA THR A 8 11.80 -0.59 0.64
C THR A 8 10.78 -0.33 -0.45
N TRP A 9 9.59 -0.89 -0.33
CA TRP A 9 8.52 -0.74 -1.32
C TRP A 9 7.21 -0.28 -0.66
N LEU A 10 6.41 0.43 -1.45
CA LEU A 10 4.97 0.65 -1.24
C LEU A 10 4.25 0.01 -2.42
N THR A 11 3.10 -0.60 -2.18
CA THR A 11 2.21 -0.99 -3.28
C THR A 11 0.76 -1.05 -2.85
N GLY A 12 -0.14 -0.87 -3.80
CA GLY A 12 -1.56 -1.19 -3.65
C GLY A 12 -1.78 -2.69 -3.49
N LEU A 13 -2.68 -3.06 -2.59
CA LEU A 13 -3.14 -4.44 -2.42
C LEU A 13 -4.57 -4.58 -2.92
N LYS A 14 -4.79 -5.58 -3.78
CA LYS A 14 -6.16 -6.01 -4.09
C LYS A 14 -6.84 -6.51 -2.82
N ARG A 15 -8.11 -6.15 -2.66
CA ARG A 15 -8.96 -6.50 -1.50
C ARG A 15 -8.98 -8.00 -1.17
N ASN A 16 -8.91 -8.86 -2.19
CA ASN A 16 -8.89 -10.32 -2.05
C ASN A 16 -7.51 -10.92 -1.78
N ARG A 17 -6.46 -10.10 -1.62
CA ARG A 17 -5.12 -10.59 -1.31
C ARG A 17 -5.11 -11.25 0.06
N LEU A 18 -4.48 -12.42 0.15
CA LEU A 18 -4.42 -13.21 1.37
C LEU A 18 -3.30 -12.76 2.30
N ALA A 19 -3.66 -12.41 3.54
CA ALA A 19 -2.73 -12.10 4.62
C ALA A 19 -3.18 -12.74 5.94
N ASN A 20 -2.23 -12.99 6.83
CA ASN A 20 -2.48 -13.53 8.16
C ASN A 20 -2.17 -12.45 9.22
N PRO A 21 -3.19 -11.94 9.95
CA PRO A 21 -3.00 -10.87 10.92
C PRO A 21 -2.49 -11.33 12.30
N ASP A 22 -2.75 -12.56 12.71
CA ASP A 22 -2.60 -12.98 14.12
C ASP A 22 -2.00 -14.37 14.33
N GLN A 23 -1.41 -14.97 13.28
CA GLN A 23 -0.83 -16.33 13.22
C GLN A 23 -1.81 -17.48 13.51
N LYS A 24 -2.86 -17.26 14.29
CA LYS A 24 -3.82 -18.27 14.77
C LYS A 24 -4.96 -18.54 13.80
N THR A 25 -5.47 -17.50 13.15
CA THR A 25 -6.68 -17.63 12.30
C THR A 25 -6.37 -17.95 10.84
N GLY A 26 -5.08 -17.95 10.48
CA GLY A 26 -4.62 -18.26 9.13
C GLY A 26 -4.79 -17.11 8.14
N ASN A 27 -4.67 -17.45 6.85
CA ASN A 27 -4.75 -16.49 5.77
C ASN A 27 -6.21 -16.09 5.49
N ARG A 28 -6.48 -14.79 5.41
CA ARG A 28 -7.78 -14.23 5.03
C ARG A 28 -7.60 -13.07 4.04
N PRO A 29 -8.64 -12.73 3.25
CA PRO A 29 -8.63 -11.53 2.40
C PRO A 29 -8.33 -10.26 3.22
N ILE A 30 -7.57 -9.33 2.65
CA ILE A 30 -7.24 -8.04 3.29
C ILE A 30 -8.49 -7.26 3.67
N CYS A 31 -9.54 -7.30 2.85
CA CYS A 31 -10.81 -6.64 3.19
C CYS A 31 -11.48 -7.18 4.47
N ASN A 32 -11.08 -8.36 4.93
CA ASN A 32 -11.59 -9.01 6.15
C ASN A 32 -10.59 -8.90 7.32
N VAL A 33 -9.50 -8.15 7.14
CA VAL A 33 -8.54 -7.83 8.20
C VAL A 33 -8.95 -6.50 8.83
N ALA A 34 -9.05 -6.48 10.16
CA ALA A 34 -9.24 -5.23 10.90
C ALA A 34 -7.95 -4.39 10.83
N LEU A 35 -7.97 -3.34 10.01
CA LEU A 35 -6.89 -2.37 9.91
C LEU A 35 -7.10 -1.24 10.93
N THR A 36 -6.05 -0.90 11.66
CA THR A 36 -6.06 0.31 12.51
C THR A 36 -5.66 1.54 11.69
N ASP A 37 -5.96 2.75 12.18
CA ASP A 37 -5.58 4.01 11.52
C ASP A 37 -4.05 4.14 11.36
N ARG A 38 -3.29 3.54 12.29
CA ARG A 38 -1.83 3.48 12.22
C ARG A 38 -1.31 2.37 11.31
N GLY A 39 -2.20 1.61 10.69
CA GLY A 39 -1.89 0.40 9.96
C GLY A 39 -1.67 -0.81 10.86
N THR A 40 -1.85 -1.99 10.29
CA THR A 40 -1.72 -3.28 10.97
C THR A 40 -0.57 -4.05 10.35
N VAL A 41 0.30 -4.63 11.17
CA VAL A 41 1.34 -5.54 10.70
C VAL A 41 0.73 -6.92 10.46
N VAL A 42 0.88 -7.45 9.26
CA VAL A 42 0.35 -8.76 8.86
C VAL A 42 1.41 -9.56 8.14
N HIS A 43 1.30 -10.89 8.15
CA HIS A 43 2.11 -11.75 7.32
C HIS A 43 1.46 -11.93 5.94
N LEU A 44 2.05 -11.33 4.90
CA LEU A 44 1.58 -11.42 3.52
C LEU A 44 2.15 -12.67 2.85
N LYS A 45 1.27 -13.52 2.31
CA LYS A 45 1.66 -14.75 1.62
C LYS A 45 2.63 -14.43 0.47
N GLY A 46 3.83 -15.03 0.53
CA GLY A 46 4.90 -14.87 -0.46
C GLY A 46 5.84 -13.69 -0.27
N HIS A 47 5.63 -12.84 0.75
CA HIS A 47 6.47 -11.67 1.02
C HIS A 47 7.01 -11.60 2.46
N GLY A 48 6.26 -12.10 3.44
CA GLY A 48 6.63 -11.99 4.86
C GLY A 48 5.84 -10.88 5.58
N PHE A 49 6.41 -10.33 6.65
CA PHE A 49 5.76 -9.29 7.44
C PHE A 49 5.76 -7.94 6.72
N VAL A 50 4.60 -7.33 6.66
CA VAL A 50 4.35 -6.04 6.02
C VAL A 50 3.41 -5.22 6.89
N ARG A 51 3.48 -3.90 6.81
CA ARG A 51 2.49 -3.00 7.39
C ARG A 51 1.47 -2.65 6.33
N VAL A 52 0.19 -2.85 6.64
CA VAL A 52 -0.95 -2.56 5.77
C VAL A 52 -1.79 -1.44 6.37
N PHE A 53 -2.18 -0.47 5.57
CA PHE A 53 -3.01 0.66 6.00
C PHE A 53 -3.86 1.16 4.84
N LYS A 54 -4.91 1.91 5.16
CA LYS A 54 -5.72 2.59 4.15
C LYS A 54 -5.07 3.92 3.79
N MET A 55 -5.09 4.26 2.51
CA MET A 55 -4.73 5.57 2.00
C MET A 55 -5.95 6.15 1.29
N VAL A 56 -6.28 7.40 1.60
CA VAL A 56 -7.40 8.11 0.98
C VAL A 56 -6.80 8.97 -0.13
N ALA A 57 -7.23 8.74 -1.36
CA ALA A 57 -6.86 9.55 -2.51
C ALA A 57 -7.58 10.91 -2.44
N GLN A 58 -7.09 11.89 -3.21
CA GLN A 58 -7.65 13.26 -3.17
C GLN A 58 -9.10 13.33 -3.66
N ASP A 59 -9.52 12.39 -4.50
CA ASP A 59 -10.91 12.22 -4.98
C ASP A 59 -11.81 11.47 -3.98
N GLY A 60 -11.27 11.02 -2.85
CA GLY A 60 -11.99 10.31 -1.79
C GLY A 60 -11.98 8.79 -1.94
N ASP A 61 -11.34 8.22 -2.96
CA ASP A 61 -11.20 6.77 -3.06
C ASP A 61 -10.29 6.21 -1.96
N ILE A 62 -10.59 5.00 -1.50
CA ILE A 62 -9.88 4.37 -0.38
C ILE A 62 -9.24 3.07 -0.82
N ASP A 63 -7.92 3.10 -0.90
CA ASP A 63 -7.11 1.94 -1.26
C ASP A 63 -6.38 1.33 -0.06
N ASP A 64 -6.32 0.00 -0.05
CA ASP A 64 -5.46 -0.74 0.87
C ASP A 64 -4.02 -0.73 0.34
N ARG A 65 -3.09 -0.16 1.13
CA ARG A 65 -1.67 -0.05 0.81
C ARG A 65 -0.83 -0.93 1.72
N ALA A 66 0.27 -1.47 1.20
CA ALA A 66 1.22 -2.26 1.96
C ALA A 66 2.66 -1.81 1.75
N THR A 67 3.46 -1.96 2.80
CA THR A 67 4.91 -1.72 2.76
C THR A 67 5.67 -2.78 3.56
N ASN A 68 6.90 -3.11 3.14
CA ASN A 68 7.83 -3.90 3.95
C ASN A 68 8.53 -3.10 5.07
N ASP A 69 8.41 -1.77 5.09
CA ASP A 69 8.85 -0.97 6.24
C ASP A 69 7.81 -1.06 7.37
N VAL A 70 7.93 -2.12 8.19
CA VAL A 70 7.00 -2.37 9.30
C VAL A 70 7.04 -1.30 10.38
N GLN A 71 8.04 -0.43 10.40
CA GLN A 71 8.18 0.69 11.34
C GLN A 71 7.88 2.05 10.70
N MET A 72 7.30 2.07 9.48
CA MET A 72 6.96 3.30 8.77
C MET A 72 6.17 4.28 9.66
N SER A 73 6.69 5.50 9.78
CA SER A 73 6.05 6.57 10.54
C SER A 73 4.83 7.14 9.79
N PRO A 74 3.85 7.73 10.51
CA PRO A 74 2.72 8.42 9.87
C PRO A 74 3.16 9.54 8.92
N LEU A 75 4.22 10.30 9.27
CA LEU A 75 4.75 11.36 8.41
C LEU A 75 5.30 10.79 7.10
N LYS A 76 6.07 9.71 7.16
CA LYS A 76 6.62 9.06 5.96
C LYS A 76 5.51 8.50 5.06
N ARG A 77 4.43 8.00 5.67
CA ARG A 77 3.22 7.58 4.94
C ARG A 77 2.57 8.75 4.20
N GLN A 78 2.43 9.90 4.86
CA GLN A 78 1.87 11.10 4.23
C GLN A 78 2.74 11.57 3.06
N GLN A 79 4.05 11.66 3.25
CA GLN A 79 5.00 12.02 2.19
C GLN A 79 4.89 11.11 0.97
N TRP A 80 4.68 9.81 1.19
CA TRP A 80 4.52 8.85 0.11
C TRP A 80 3.20 9.02 -0.66
N ALA A 81 2.11 9.38 0.04
CA ALA A 81 0.85 9.74 -0.60
C ALA A 81 1.00 10.99 -1.48
N GLU A 82 1.73 12.00 -1.00
CA GLU A 82 2.01 13.22 -1.76
C GLU A 82 2.84 12.93 -3.02
N PHE A 83 3.86 12.08 -2.93
CA PHE A 83 4.65 11.68 -4.09
C PHE A 83 3.85 10.87 -5.12
N GLU A 84 3.00 9.96 -4.66
CA GLU A 84 2.12 9.20 -5.56
C GLU A 84 1.21 10.14 -6.35
N TRP A 85 0.62 11.12 -5.66
CA TRP A 85 -0.23 12.10 -6.31
C TRP A 85 0.52 13.00 -7.29
N LEU A 86 1.72 13.48 -6.94
CA LEU A 86 2.55 14.26 -7.85
C LEU A 86 2.89 13.49 -9.14
N ILE A 87 3.11 12.18 -9.05
CA ILE A 87 3.34 11.32 -10.21
C ILE A 87 2.08 11.21 -11.07
N GLU A 88 0.90 11.08 -10.46
CA GLU A 88 -0.36 11.04 -11.19
C GLU A 88 -0.66 12.37 -11.89
N GLU A 89 -0.45 13.51 -11.21
CA GLU A 89 -0.60 14.84 -11.80
C GLU A 89 0.37 15.03 -12.98
N TYR A 90 1.62 14.57 -12.82
CA TYR A 90 2.59 14.56 -13.91
C TYR A 90 2.08 13.75 -15.12
N HIS A 91 1.63 12.50 -14.92
CA HIS A 91 1.11 11.68 -16.03
C HIS A 91 -0.13 12.32 -16.68
N ARG A 92 -1.04 12.90 -15.88
CA ARG A 92 -2.25 13.55 -16.38
C ARG A 92 -1.91 14.78 -17.22
N SER A 93 -0.99 15.62 -16.76
CA SER A 93 -0.54 16.80 -17.53
C SER A 93 0.17 16.40 -18.82
N LEU A 94 0.98 15.35 -18.79
CA LEU A 94 1.64 14.79 -19.96
C LEU A 94 0.63 14.28 -20.99
N GLN A 95 -0.37 13.51 -20.57
CA GLN A 95 -1.47 13.03 -21.42
C GLN A 95 -2.24 14.20 -22.06
N GLN A 96 -2.61 15.20 -21.26
CA GLN A 96 -3.42 16.34 -21.72
C GLN A 96 -2.65 17.26 -22.67
N CYS A 97 -1.38 17.53 -22.40
CA CYS A 97 -0.58 18.47 -23.20
C CYS A 97 0.06 17.82 -24.43
N CYS A 98 0.42 16.53 -24.35
CA CYS A 98 1.24 15.87 -25.36
C CYS A 98 0.54 14.71 -26.09
N GLY A 99 -0.67 14.30 -25.67
CA GLY A 99 -1.45 13.26 -26.36
C GLY A 99 -0.82 11.86 -26.32
N VAL A 100 0.01 11.59 -25.32
CA VAL A 100 0.67 10.30 -25.09
C VAL A 100 -0.25 9.41 -24.27
N GLU A 101 -0.66 8.26 -24.82
CA GLU A 101 -1.43 7.21 -24.12
C GLU A 101 -0.55 5.99 -23.80
#